data_AF-A0AAV6YN88-F1
#
_entry.id   AF-A0AAV6YN88-F1
#
_cell.length_a   1.000
_cell.length_b   1.000
_cell.length_c   1.000
_cell.angle_alpha   90.00
_cell.angle_beta   90.00
_cell.angle_gamma   90.00
#
_symmetry.space_group_name_H-M   'P 1'
#
loop_
_entity.id
_entity.type
_entity.pdbx_description
1 polymer ?
#
loop_
_entity_poly.entity_id
_entity_poly.type
_entity_poly.pdbx_seq_one_letter_code
_entity_poly.pdbx_strand_id
1 'polypeptide(L)'
;MSFWESLVTGHPVCTSWKQEAEGSIYHLASIFFVLGCMGGSGFSGLLYVYIFFALSFLCTCIWAWLDVCAADVFSWNFILLVICIVQIIHLAYQLRSVTFDKEFQDVYTSVFQPLGISLTVFRKIISYCNAEVITLERDHCYAIQGKTPIDKLSLLVSGRL
;
A
#
# COMPACT_ATOMS: atom_id res chain seq x y z
N MET A 1 -35.39 -25.05 -25.26
CA MET A 1 -35.01 -23.76 -24.64
C MET A 1 -33.64 -23.91 -24.02
N SER A 2 -32.68 -23.11 -24.46
CA SER A 2 -31.25 -23.22 -24.11
C SER A 2 -30.99 -22.88 -22.65
N PHE A 3 -29.98 -23.53 -22.05
CA PHE A 3 -29.44 -23.24 -20.71
C PHE A 3 -29.22 -21.73 -20.46
N TRP A 4 -28.77 -21.02 -21.50
CA TRP A 4 -28.61 -19.57 -21.51
C TRP A 4 -29.91 -18.79 -21.29
N GLU A 5 -31.05 -19.23 -21.82
CA GLU A 5 -32.31 -18.55 -21.56
C GLU A 5 -32.74 -18.75 -20.11
N SER A 6 -32.53 -19.93 -19.52
CA SER A 6 -32.85 -20.17 -18.12
C SER A 6 -31.98 -19.35 -17.16
N LEU A 7 -30.72 -19.06 -17.54
CA LEU A 7 -29.82 -18.19 -16.79
C LEU A 7 -30.18 -16.69 -16.93
N VAL A 8 -30.64 -16.26 -18.10
CA VAL A 8 -30.95 -14.86 -18.39
C VAL A 8 -32.38 -14.48 -17.97
N THR A 9 -33.34 -15.39 -18.11
CA THR A 9 -34.77 -15.13 -17.83
C THR A 9 -35.26 -15.73 -16.51
N GLY A 10 -34.47 -16.58 -15.86
CA GLY A 10 -34.82 -17.22 -14.58
C GLY A 10 -34.55 -16.38 -13.33
N HIS A 11 -33.88 -15.22 -13.46
CA HIS A 11 -33.76 -14.29 -12.35
C HIS A 11 -34.99 -13.41 -12.26
N PRO A 12 -35.74 -13.44 -11.14
CA PRO A 12 -36.90 -12.57 -10.96
C PRO A 12 -36.42 -11.12 -11.04
N VAL A 13 -36.81 -10.43 -12.11
CA VAL A 13 -36.51 -9.01 -12.29
C VAL A 13 -37.26 -8.26 -11.20
N CYS A 14 -36.53 -7.58 -10.31
CA CYS A 14 -37.18 -6.75 -9.30
C CYS A 14 -37.91 -5.60 -9.98
N THR A 15 -39.24 -5.61 -9.87
CA THR A 15 -40.09 -4.57 -10.42
C THR A 15 -40.12 -3.31 -9.56
N SER A 16 -39.69 -3.39 -8.29
CA SER A 16 -39.58 -2.26 -7.38
C SER A 16 -38.49 -2.48 -6.34
N TRP A 17 -37.80 -1.40 -5.97
CA TRP A 17 -36.97 -1.35 -4.77
C TRP A 17 -37.83 -1.55 -3.53
N LYS A 18 -37.27 -2.22 -2.51
CA LYS A 18 -37.95 -2.41 -1.23
C LYS A 18 -38.10 -1.04 -0.54
N GLN A 19 -39.27 -0.78 0.02
CA GLN A 19 -39.62 0.53 0.59
C GLN A 19 -38.82 0.91 1.85
N GLU A 20 -38.07 -0.04 2.41
CA GLU A 20 -37.13 0.12 3.53
C GLU A 20 -35.69 -0.23 3.11
N ALA A 21 -35.33 0.00 1.84
CA ALA A 21 -33.97 -0.24 1.35
C ALA A 21 -32.94 0.64 2.09
N GLU A 22 -33.32 1.82 2.56
CA GLU A 22 -32.42 2.75 3.29
C GLU A 22 -32.26 2.35 4.77
N GLY A 23 -31.54 1.25 5.00
CA GLY A 23 -31.22 0.76 6.35
C GLY A 23 -30.02 1.45 6.99
N SER A 24 -29.82 1.25 8.30
CA SER A 24 -28.69 1.83 9.05
C SER A 24 -27.32 1.49 8.46
N ILE A 25 -27.17 0.31 7.83
CA ILE A 25 -25.93 -0.14 7.20
C ILE A 25 -25.58 0.75 5.98
N TYR A 26 -26.59 1.17 5.22
CA TYR A 26 -26.41 2.06 4.07
C TYR A 26 -25.89 3.44 4.50
N HIS A 27 -26.47 4.00 5.57
CA HIS A 27 -25.98 5.26 6.13
C HIS A 27 -24.56 5.13 6.71
N LEU A 28 -24.25 4.02 7.38
CA LEU A 28 -22.90 3.74 7.88
C LEU A 28 -21.88 3.67 6.74
N ALA A 29 -22.22 2.98 5.65
CA ALA A 29 -21.38 2.92 4.45
C ALA A 29 -21.12 4.31 3.87
N SER A 30 -22.16 5.16 3.83
CA SER A 30 -22.08 6.54 3.34
C SER A 30 -21.17 7.41 4.22
N ILE A 31 -21.27 7.27 5.54
CA ILE A 31 -20.40 7.99 6.49
C ILE A 31 -18.94 7.59 6.28
N PHE A 32 -18.64 6.29 6.17
CA PHE A 32 -17.28 5.85 5.90
C PHE A 32 -16.75 6.33 4.55
N PHE A 33 -17.62 6.43 3.54
CA PHE A 33 -17.25 6.98 2.25
C PHE A 33 -16.82 8.45 2.37
N VAL A 34 -17.64 9.27 3.06
CA VAL A 34 -17.32 10.69 3.29
C VAL A 34 -16.03 10.85 4.10
N LEU A 35 -15.83 10.02 5.14
CA LEU A 35 -14.59 10.03 5.92
C LEU A 35 -13.36 9.68 5.06
N GLY A 36 -13.49 8.71 4.15
CA GLY A 36 -12.43 8.40 3.18
C GLY A 36 -12.08 9.59 2.30
N CYS A 37 -13.06 10.36 1.84
CA CYS A 37 -12.84 11.58 1.04
C CYS A 37 -12.12 12.70 1.82
N MET A 38 -12.16 12.67 3.16
CA MET A 38 -11.48 13.64 4.02
C MET A 38 -10.00 13.32 4.26
N GLY A 39 -9.46 12.28 3.63
CA GLY A 39 -8.07 11.88 3.82
C GLY A 39 -7.05 12.92 3.34
N GLY A 40 -5.92 12.99 4.05
CA GLY A 40 -4.82 13.92 3.76
C GLY A 40 -3.82 13.42 2.71
N SER A 41 -2.76 14.21 2.50
CA SER A 41 -1.67 13.90 1.57
C SER A 41 -0.60 12.97 2.18
N GLY A 42 0.10 12.21 1.34
CA GLY A 42 1.20 11.31 1.72
C GLY A 42 0.79 9.85 1.97
N PHE A 43 1.77 8.96 2.16
CA PHE A 43 1.55 7.51 2.27
C PHE A 43 0.56 7.12 3.38
N SER A 44 0.66 7.74 4.56
CA SER A 44 -0.26 7.50 5.68
C SER A 44 -1.68 8.02 5.38
N GLY A 45 -1.79 9.13 4.66
CA GLY A 45 -3.07 9.67 4.20
C GLY A 45 -3.75 8.77 3.19
N LEU A 46 -3.01 8.27 2.18
CA LEU A 46 -3.55 7.31 1.22
C LEU A 46 -3.99 6.00 1.88
N LEU A 47 -3.22 5.46 2.85
CA LEU A 47 -3.65 4.27 3.61
C LEU A 47 -4.96 4.52 4.35
N TYR A 48 -5.09 5.68 5.01
CA TYR A 48 -6.33 6.09 5.65
C TYR A 48 -7.51 6.11 4.65
N VAL A 49 -7.35 6.77 3.51
CA VAL A 49 -8.38 6.84 2.45
C VAL A 49 -8.83 5.45 2.03
N TYR A 50 -7.89 4.57 1.66
CA TYR A 50 -8.22 3.24 1.15
C TYR A 50 -8.86 2.34 2.21
N ILE A 51 -8.47 2.46 3.48
CA ILE A 51 -9.09 1.71 4.58
C ILE A 51 -10.56 2.13 4.75
N PHE A 52 -10.85 3.44 4.77
CA PHE A 52 -12.22 3.94 4.91
C PHE A 52 -13.09 3.60 3.69
N PHE A 53 -12.53 3.67 2.48
CA PHE A 53 -13.22 3.19 1.29
C PHE A 53 -13.47 1.68 1.31
N ALA A 54 -12.50 0.86 1.75
CA ALA A 54 -12.72 -0.58 1.91
C ALA A 54 -13.85 -0.88 2.91
N LEU A 55 -13.90 -0.18 4.05
CA LEU A 55 -15.00 -0.32 5.02
C LEU A 55 -16.34 0.11 4.44
N SER A 56 -16.39 1.22 3.69
CA SER A 56 -17.60 1.68 3.00
C SER A 56 -18.12 0.65 2.00
N PHE A 57 -17.25 0.12 1.13
CA PHE A 57 -17.63 -0.89 0.15
C PHE A 57 -18.02 -2.22 0.82
N LEU A 58 -17.36 -2.62 1.91
CA LEU A 58 -17.77 -3.77 2.71
C LEU A 58 -19.19 -3.62 3.26
N CYS A 59 -19.50 -2.48 3.90
CA CYS A 59 -20.84 -2.21 4.41
C CYS A 59 -21.87 -2.19 3.28
N THR A 60 -21.54 -1.61 2.12
CA THR A 60 -22.42 -1.60 0.94
C THR A 60 -22.63 -3.01 0.37
N CYS A 61 -21.61 -3.85 0.34
CA CYS A 61 -21.73 -5.25 -0.06
C CYS A 61 -22.62 -6.05 0.91
N ILE A 62 -22.46 -5.85 2.22
CA ILE A 62 -23.32 -6.50 3.23
C ILE A 62 -24.77 -6.06 3.06
N TRP A 63 -24.99 -4.76 2.87
CA TRP A 63 -26.32 -4.21 2.59
C TRP A 63 -26.92 -4.80 1.31
N ALA A 64 -26.17 -4.77 0.21
CA ALA A 64 -26.62 -5.30 -1.08
C ALA A 64 -26.82 -6.83 -1.05
N TRP A 65 -26.09 -7.57 -0.22
CA TRP A 65 -26.28 -9.01 -0.06
C TRP A 65 -27.60 -9.36 0.65
N LEU A 66 -28.04 -8.50 1.56
CA LEU A 66 -29.33 -8.66 2.23
C LEU A 66 -30.51 -8.37 1.29
N ASP A 67 -30.28 -7.63 0.20
CA ASP A 67 -31.25 -7.34 -0.84
C ASP A 67 -31.01 -8.19 -2.11
N VAL A 68 -31.87 -9.19 -2.32
CA VAL A 68 -31.79 -10.15 -3.44
C VAL A 68 -31.79 -9.47 -4.83
N CYS A 69 -32.22 -8.20 -4.91
CA CYS A 69 -32.34 -7.44 -6.15
C CYS A 69 -31.21 -6.47 -6.45
N ALA A 70 -30.19 -6.39 -5.60
CA ALA A 70 -29.06 -5.48 -5.76
C ALA A 70 -27.77 -6.23 -6.17
N ALA A 71 -27.89 -7.27 -6.99
CA ALA A 71 -26.75 -8.13 -7.39
C ALA A 71 -25.71 -7.38 -8.24
N ASP A 72 -26.15 -6.42 -9.05
CA ASP A 72 -25.30 -5.51 -9.83
C ASP A 72 -24.53 -4.57 -8.89
N VAL A 73 -25.23 -3.98 -7.91
CA VAL A 73 -24.64 -3.10 -6.89
C VAL A 73 -23.61 -3.88 -6.06
N PHE A 74 -23.95 -5.09 -5.62
CA PHE A 74 -23.03 -5.96 -4.90
C PHE A 74 -21.77 -6.24 -5.72
N SER A 75 -21.94 -6.63 -6.99
CA SER A 75 -20.82 -6.99 -7.87
C SER A 75 -19.86 -5.83 -8.07
N TRP A 76 -20.37 -4.61 -8.29
CA TRP A 76 -19.53 -3.42 -8.47
C TRP A 76 -18.79 -3.04 -7.19
N ASN A 77 -19.48 -3.02 -6.05
CA ASN A 77 -18.86 -2.70 -4.77
C ASN A 77 -17.83 -3.75 -4.34
N PHE A 78 -18.06 -5.02 -4.66
CA PHE A 78 -17.10 -6.09 -4.39
C PHE A 78 -15.81 -5.93 -5.19
N ILE A 79 -15.92 -5.57 -6.48
CA ILE A 79 -14.73 -5.28 -7.31
C ILE A 79 -13.96 -4.09 -6.73
N LEU A 80 -14.64 -3.01 -6.37
CA LEU A 80 -14.01 -1.83 -5.77
C LEU A 80 -13.34 -2.16 -4.43
N LEU A 81 -13.96 -2.99 -3.60
CA LEU A 81 -13.38 -3.50 -2.37
C LEU A 81 -12.06 -4.25 -2.62
N VAL A 82 -12.05 -5.18 -3.59
CA VAL A 82 -10.83 -5.93 -3.95
C VAL A 82 -9.74 -4.97 -4.41
N ILE A 83 -10.07 -3.98 -5.23
CA ILE A 83 -9.12 -2.94 -5.66
C ILE A 83 -8.56 -2.20 -4.43
N CYS A 84 -9.41 -1.77 -3.48
CA CYS A 84 -8.95 -1.12 -2.27
C CYS A 84 -8.02 -2.01 -1.43
N ILE A 85 -8.33 -3.31 -1.28
CA ILE A 85 -7.47 -4.26 -0.56
C ILE A 85 -6.11 -4.39 -1.24
N VAL A 86 -6.07 -4.55 -2.56
CA VAL A 86 -4.82 -4.63 -3.33
C VAL A 86 -4.00 -3.34 -3.15
N GLN A 87 -4.64 -2.17 -3.19
CA GLN A 87 -3.97 -0.90 -2.96
C GLN A 87 -3.42 -0.82 -1.52
N ILE A 88 -4.21 -1.17 -0.50
CA ILE A 88 -3.74 -1.21 0.90
C ILE A 88 -2.52 -2.12 1.03
N ILE A 89 -2.57 -3.30 0.44
CA ILE A 89 -1.47 -4.27 0.45
C ILE A 89 -0.23 -3.66 -0.24
N HIS A 90 -0.39 -3.09 -1.43
CA HIS A 90 0.71 -2.46 -2.18
C HIS A 90 1.32 -1.28 -1.42
N LEU A 91 0.49 -0.41 -0.83
CA LEU A 91 0.93 0.71 -0.01
C LEU A 91 1.59 0.24 1.29
N ALA A 92 1.06 -0.80 1.93
CA ALA A 92 1.65 -1.40 3.13
C ALA A 92 3.01 -2.04 2.80
N TYR A 93 3.16 -2.70 1.65
CA TYR A 93 4.45 -3.22 1.19
C TYR A 93 5.45 -2.09 0.91
N GLN A 94 5.03 -1.03 0.21
CA GLN A 94 5.90 0.13 0.00
C GLN A 94 6.26 0.80 1.31
N LEU A 95 5.29 1.01 2.22
CA LEU A 95 5.55 1.61 3.53
C LEU A 95 6.46 0.72 4.37
N ARG A 96 6.30 -0.61 4.33
CA ARG A 96 7.18 -1.56 5.03
C ARG A 96 8.58 -1.55 4.44
N SER A 97 8.73 -1.51 3.12
CA SER A 97 10.02 -1.35 2.45
C SER A 97 10.67 0.00 2.80
N VAL A 98 9.90 1.08 2.83
CA VAL A 98 10.36 2.42 3.24
C VAL A 98 10.70 2.48 4.73
N THR A 99 9.98 1.76 5.58
CA THR A 99 10.24 1.68 7.04
C THR A 99 11.44 0.78 7.33
N PHE A 100 11.64 -0.28 6.54
CA PHE A 100 12.88 -1.05 6.56
C PHE A 100 14.08 -0.18 6.11
N ASP A 101 13.87 0.69 5.13
CA ASP A 101 14.81 1.75 4.72
C ASP A 101 14.95 2.86 5.79
N LYS A 102 14.05 2.97 6.78
CA LYS A 102 14.23 3.87 7.94
C LYS A 102 15.21 3.33 8.98
N GLU A 103 15.39 2.01 9.11
CA GLU A 103 16.52 1.50 9.90
C GLU A 103 17.87 1.87 9.23
N PHE A 104 17.89 2.06 7.91
CA PHE A 104 19.02 2.69 7.20
C PHE A 104 19.04 4.24 7.30
N GLN A 105 17.92 4.90 7.65
CA GLN A 105 17.90 6.34 7.95
C GLN A 105 18.67 6.69 9.23
N ASP A 106 18.71 5.84 10.26
CA ASP A 106 19.51 6.12 11.47
C ASP A 106 21.02 6.15 11.16
N VAL A 107 21.47 5.32 10.21
CA VAL A 107 22.83 5.39 9.63
C VAL A 107 23.00 6.65 8.77
N TYR A 108 22.02 6.99 7.95
CA TYR A 108 22.06 8.19 7.10
C TYR A 108 22.13 9.50 7.92
N THR A 109 21.38 9.57 9.01
CA THR A 109 21.30 10.75 9.89
C THR A 109 22.62 10.99 10.64
N SER A 110 23.35 9.92 10.97
CA SER A 110 24.65 10.01 11.66
C SER A 110 25.83 10.32 10.73
N VAL A 111 25.79 9.90 9.45
CA VAL A 111 26.94 10.02 8.54
C VAL A 111 26.71 10.98 7.36
N PHE A 112 25.50 11.03 6.78
CA PHE A 112 25.21 11.79 5.56
C PHE A 112 24.46 13.11 5.78
N GLN A 113 23.73 13.28 6.88
CA GLN A 113 23.15 14.58 7.24
C GLN A 113 24.18 15.72 7.33
N PRO A 114 25.41 15.55 7.89
CA PRO A 114 26.42 16.61 7.85
C PRO A 114 26.94 16.91 6.44
N LEU A 115 26.66 16.07 5.44
CA LEU A 115 27.05 16.27 4.05
C LEU A 115 25.97 16.98 3.20
N GLY A 116 24.78 17.27 3.75
CA GLY A 116 23.76 18.09 3.07
C GLY A 116 23.08 17.47 1.85
N ILE A 117 23.17 16.16 1.69
CA ILE A 117 22.55 15.43 0.56
C ILE A 117 21.07 15.19 0.86
N SER A 118 20.21 15.13 -0.15
CA SER A 118 18.79 14.81 0.02
C SER A 118 18.53 13.30 -0.04
N LEU A 119 17.55 12.83 0.74
CA LEU A 119 17.22 11.41 0.89
C LEU A 119 16.87 10.72 -0.46
N THR A 120 16.33 11.50 -1.39
CA THR A 120 15.96 11.06 -2.75
C THR A 120 17.16 10.75 -3.63
N VAL A 121 18.27 11.48 -3.47
CA VAL A 121 19.52 11.22 -4.19
C VAL A 121 20.21 9.99 -3.63
N PHE A 122 20.22 9.83 -2.31
CA PHE A 122 20.76 8.65 -1.63
C PHE A 122 20.06 7.36 -2.08
N ARG A 123 18.73 7.35 -2.17
CA ARG A 123 17.96 6.21 -2.69
C ARG A 123 18.31 5.84 -4.13
N LYS A 124 18.50 6.84 -5.01
CA LYS A 124 18.90 6.57 -6.41
C LYS A 124 20.30 5.96 -6.49
N ILE A 125 21.22 6.41 -5.64
CA ILE A 125 22.59 5.89 -5.60
C ILE A 125 22.61 4.45 -5.07
N ILE A 126 21.92 4.17 -3.96
CA ILE A 126 21.81 2.82 -3.39
C ILE A 126 21.20 1.83 -4.40
N SER A 127 20.14 2.25 -5.09
CA SER A 127 19.49 1.43 -6.13
C SER A 127 20.40 1.12 -7.31
N TYR A 128 21.40 1.95 -7.60
CA TYR A 128 22.34 1.75 -8.71
C TYR A 128 23.60 0.98 -8.27
N CYS A 129 24.01 1.15 -7.01
CA CYS A 129 25.24 0.58 -6.46
C CYS A 129 25.06 -0.81 -5.83
N ASN A 130 23.88 -1.41 -5.93
CA ASN A 130 23.60 -2.78 -5.45
C ASN A 130 23.95 -3.01 -3.97
N ALA A 131 23.89 -1.95 -3.15
CA ALA A 131 23.87 -1.91 -1.68
C ALA A 131 24.54 -3.10 -0.95
N GLU A 132 25.78 -3.43 -1.30
CA GLU A 132 26.47 -4.56 -0.67
C GLU A 132 27.06 -4.09 0.67
N VAL A 133 26.38 -4.40 1.77
CA VAL A 133 26.85 -4.13 3.12
C VAL A 133 27.85 -5.23 3.50
N ILE A 134 29.13 -4.88 3.48
CA ILE A 134 30.21 -5.81 3.84
C ILE A 134 30.53 -5.59 5.33
N THR A 135 30.29 -6.59 6.15
CA THR A 135 30.72 -6.61 7.55
C THR A 135 32.19 -6.98 7.65
N LEU A 136 33.03 -6.05 8.12
CA LEU A 136 34.43 -6.31 8.41
C LEU A 136 34.59 -6.83 9.85
N GLU A 137 35.21 -8.00 10.01
CA GLU A 137 35.62 -8.51 11.31
C GLU A 137 36.82 -7.72 11.86
N ARG A 138 37.00 -7.74 13.20
CA ARG A 138 38.18 -7.15 13.85
C ARG A 138 39.44 -7.72 13.22
N ASP A 139 40.37 -6.83 12.85
CA ASP A 139 41.68 -7.13 12.24
C ASP A 139 41.72 -7.37 10.72
N HIS A 140 40.62 -7.14 9.98
CA HIS A 140 40.63 -7.16 8.52
C HIS A 140 40.90 -5.79 7.89
N CYS A 141 41.79 -5.73 6.89
CA CYS A 141 42.10 -4.52 6.14
C CYS A 141 41.18 -4.38 4.92
N TYR A 142 40.35 -3.33 4.90
CA TYR A 142 39.45 -3.05 3.77
C TYR A 142 40.21 -2.61 2.50
N ALA A 143 41.21 -1.75 2.66
CA ALA A 143 42.05 -1.25 1.57
C ALA A 143 43.51 -1.22 2.02
N ILE A 144 44.41 -1.69 1.15
CA ILE A 144 45.86 -1.67 1.39
C ILE A 144 46.49 -0.83 0.30
N GLN A 145 47.19 0.22 0.70
CA GLN A 145 47.87 1.13 -0.21
C GLN A 145 48.80 0.35 -1.17
N GLY A 146 48.57 0.50 -2.47
CA GLY A 146 49.36 -0.17 -3.51
C GLY A 146 48.97 -1.62 -3.85
N LYS A 147 47.95 -2.20 -3.19
CA LYS A 147 47.43 -3.54 -3.52
C LYS A 147 45.98 -3.56 -3.98
N THR A 148 45.12 -2.72 -3.41
CA THR A 148 43.71 -2.62 -3.81
C THR A 148 43.51 -1.55 -4.90
N PRO A 149 42.91 -1.88 -6.06
CA PRO A 149 42.60 -0.90 -7.10
C PRO A 149 41.50 0.06 -6.64
N ILE A 150 41.60 1.34 -7.04
CA ILE A 150 40.69 2.41 -6.63
C ILE A 150 39.48 2.44 -7.58
N ASP A 151 38.69 1.38 -7.56
CA ASP A 151 37.53 1.23 -8.46
C ASP A 151 36.19 1.26 -7.72
N LYS A 152 36.21 1.33 -6.38
CA LYS A 152 35.01 1.32 -5.53
C LYS A 152 35.08 2.40 -4.46
N LEU A 153 33.97 3.11 -4.28
CA LEU A 153 33.76 4.02 -3.17
C LEU A 153 33.02 3.28 -2.05
N SER A 154 33.62 3.22 -0.87
CA SER A 154 33.04 2.60 0.32
C SER A 154 32.90 3.60 1.44
N LEU A 155 31.79 3.53 2.16
CA LEU A 155 31.56 4.35 3.33
C LEU A 155 31.49 3.48 4.58
N LEU A 156 32.20 3.88 5.62
CA LEU A 156 32.10 3.26 6.93
C LEU A 156 30.74 3.62 7.56
N VAL A 157 29.90 2.60 7.73
CA VAL A 157 28.53 2.73 8.25
C VAL A 157 28.51 2.76 9.78
N SER A 158 29.37 1.99 10.45
CA SER A 158 29.48 1.94 11.91
C SER A 158 30.85 1.38 12.34
N GLY A 159 31.41 1.89 13.43
CA GLY A 159 32.70 1.47 13.99
C GLY A 159 33.85 2.47 13.77
N ARG A 160 35.09 2.02 13.96
CA ARG A 160 36.33 2.71 13.58
C ARG A 160 37.16 1.77 12.70
N LEU A 161 37.67 2.29 11.60
CA LEU A 161 38.68 1.66 10.75
C LEU A 161 40.07 2.17 11.13
#